data_AF-A0AAP0N539-F1
#
_entry.id   AF-A0AAP0N539-F1
#
_cell.length_a   1.000
_cell.length_b   1.000
_cell.length_c   1.000
_cell.angle_alpha   90.00
_cell.angle_beta   90.00
_cell.angle_gamma   90.00
#
_symmetry.space_group_name_H-M   'P 1'
#
loop_
_entity.id
_entity.type
_entity.pdbx_description
1 polymer ?
#
loop_
_entity_poly.entity_id
_entity_poly.type
_entity_poly.pdbx_seq_one_letter_code
_entity_poly.pdbx_strand_id
1 'polypeptide(L)'
;MIDFSQNQLQGWVPRSLANCEMLEILDLGNNQINDTFPSWLGTFPELKVLILRSNEFHGTIRDPETNLGFPKLHIIDLFHNNFTGKFPSKYFKNWNSMKIVD
;
A
#
# COMPACT_ATOMS: atom_id res chain seq x y z
N MET A 1 -1.68 0.87 -14.44
CA MET A 1 -0.83 -0.10 -13.72
C MET A 1 0.59 0.43 -13.75
N ILE A 2 1.29 0.34 -12.62
CA ILE A 2 2.73 0.57 -12.50
C ILE A 2 3.31 -0.66 -11.84
N ASP A 3 4.27 -1.30 -12.51
CA ASP A 3 5.00 -2.45 -12.01
C ASP A 3 6.49 -2.13 -12.06
N PHE A 4 7.09 -2.01 -10.89
CA PHE A 4 8.53 -1.86 -10.68
C PHE A 4 9.08 -3.01 -9.83
N SER A 5 8.37 -4.14 -9.80
CA SER A 5 8.80 -5.29 -9.03
C SER A 5 10.12 -5.86 -9.55
N GLN A 6 10.87 -6.54 -8.68
CA GLN A 6 12.12 -7.24 -9.03
C GLN A 6 13.23 -6.31 -9.53
N ASN A 7 13.47 -5.22 -8.79
CA ASN A 7 14.54 -4.29 -9.08
C ASN A 7 15.42 -4.09 -7.83
N GLN A 8 16.36 -3.15 -7.91
CA GLN A 8 17.21 -2.71 -6.80
C GLN A 8 16.85 -1.29 -6.36
N LEU A 9 15.58 -0.90 -6.50
CA LEU A 9 15.12 0.43 -6.11
C LEU A 9 15.30 0.61 -4.60
N GLN A 10 15.87 1.75 -4.21
CA GLN A 10 16.19 2.11 -2.83
C GLN A 10 15.54 3.45 -2.46
N GLY A 11 15.56 3.77 -1.17
CA GLY A 11 15.01 5.02 -0.65
C GLY A 11 13.49 4.94 -0.45
N TRP A 12 12.79 6.05 -0.69
CA TRP A 12 11.38 6.22 -0.34
C TRP A 12 10.46 6.13 -1.55
N VAL A 13 9.18 5.82 -1.29
CA VAL A 13 8.16 5.87 -2.34
C VAL A 13 7.91 7.35 -2.70
N PRO A 14 8.10 7.75 -3.97
CA PRO A 14 8.01 9.16 -4.33
C PRO A 14 6.56 9.65 -4.26
N ARG A 15 6.34 10.75 -3.52
CA ARG A 15 5.02 11.37 -3.37
C ARG A 15 4.42 11.87 -4.69
N SER A 16 5.21 12.00 -5.75
CA SER A 16 4.72 12.35 -7.09
C SER A 16 3.78 11.29 -7.67
N LEU A 17 3.80 10.04 -7.18
CA LEU A 17 2.80 9.03 -7.52
C LEU A 17 1.37 9.47 -7.16
N ALA A 18 1.20 10.41 -6.22
CA ALA A 18 -0.11 11.00 -5.90
C ALA A 18 -0.83 11.62 -7.11
N ASN A 19 -0.10 11.95 -8.18
CA ASN A 19 -0.66 12.46 -9.42
C ASN A 19 -1.24 11.36 -10.34
N CYS A 20 -1.05 10.08 -9.99
CA CYS A 20 -1.55 8.94 -10.75
C CYS A 20 -2.97 8.55 -10.27
N GLU A 21 -3.94 9.46 -10.39
CA GLU A 21 -5.30 9.29 -9.83
C GLU A 21 -6.05 8.05 -10.36
N MET A 22 -5.74 7.62 -11.59
CA MET A 22 -6.33 6.44 -12.25
C MET A 22 -5.54 5.14 -12.00
N LEU A 23 -4.60 5.14 -11.05
CA LEU A 23 -3.74 3.99 -10.81
C LEU A 23 -4.51 2.86 -10.12
N GLU A 24 -4.73 1.76 -10.85
CA GLU A 24 -5.41 0.58 -10.30
C GLU A 24 -4.49 -0.44 -9.61
N ILE A 25 -3.24 -0.55 -10.07
CA ILE A 25 -2.28 -1.55 -9.60
C ILE A 25 -0.94 -0.84 -9.41
N LEU A 26 -0.38 -0.98 -8.21
CA LEU A 26 0.98 -0.60 -7.87
C LEU A 26 1.72 -1.83 -7.32
N ASP A 27 2.71 -2.31 -8.07
CA ASP A 27 3.62 -3.36 -7.62
C ASP A 27 5.03 -2.81 -7.44
N LEU A 28 5.51 -2.79 -6.20
CA LEU A 28 6.87 -2.39 -5.79
C LEU A 28 7.64 -3.57 -5.20
N GLY A 29 7.14 -4.80 -5.34
CA GLY A 29 7.64 -5.96 -4.63
C GLY A 29 9.07 -6.37 -5.04
N ASN A 30 9.82 -6.96 -4.12
CA ASN A 30 11.20 -7.40 -4.35
C ASN A 30 12.11 -6.23 -4.78
N ASN A 31 12.28 -5.28 -3.86
CA ASN A 31 13.18 -4.13 -3.99
C ASN A 31 13.91 -3.91 -2.65
N GLN A 32 14.59 -2.77 -2.50
CA GLN A 32 15.29 -2.33 -1.29
C GLN A 32 14.69 -1.02 -0.78
N ILE A 33 13.37 -0.83 -0.95
CA ILE A 33 12.67 0.39 -0.55
C ILE A 33 12.62 0.43 0.98
N ASN A 34 13.13 1.51 1.55
CA ASN A 34 13.24 1.76 2.97
C ASN A 34 12.39 2.98 3.33
N ASP A 35 11.14 2.71 3.70
CA ASP A 35 10.13 3.72 3.98
C ASP A 35 9.15 3.21 5.04
N THR A 36 8.29 4.09 5.53
CA THR A 36 7.10 3.70 6.30
C THR A 36 5.96 3.30 5.37
N PHE A 37 4.89 2.71 5.93
CA PHE A 37 3.71 2.37 5.13
C PHE A 37 3.14 3.61 4.43
N PRO A 38 3.01 3.62 3.09
CA PRO A 38 2.54 4.77 2.32
C PRO A 38 1.02 4.96 2.44
N SER A 39 0.56 5.35 3.63
CA SER A 39 -0.88 5.52 3.94
C SER A 39 -1.56 6.56 3.05
N TRP A 40 -0.81 7.50 2.49
CA TRP A 40 -1.29 8.48 1.52
C TRP A 40 -1.80 7.84 0.22
N LEU A 41 -1.39 6.61 -0.13
CA LEU A 41 -2.00 5.85 -1.23
C LEU A 41 -3.47 5.48 -0.92
N GLY A 42 -3.88 5.54 0.35
CA GLY A 42 -5.25 5.28 0.77
C GLY A 42 -6.28 6.28 0.22
N THR A 43 -5.84 7.42 -0.33
CA THR A 43 -6.70 8.40 -1.00
C THR A 43 -6.93 8.09 -2.48
N PHE A 44 -6.28 7.07 -3.04
CA PHE A 44 -6.39 6.77 -4.47
C PHE A 44 -7.74 6.12 -4.74
N PRO A 45 -8.60 6.73 -5.57
CA PRO A 45 -9.97 6.28 -5.75
C PRO A 45 -10.05 4.95 -6.50
N GLU A 46 -9.06 4.65 -7.35
CA GLU A 46 -9.08 3.49 -8.24
C GLU A 46 -8.12 2.36 -7.84
N LEU A 47 -7.32 2.53 -6.78
CA LEU A 47 -6.31 1.53 -6.40
C LEU A 47 -6.95 0.24 -5.89
N LYS A 48 -6.74 -0.85 -6.64
CA LYS A 48 -7.28 -2.20 -6.39
C LYS A 48 -6.24 -3.17 -5.84
N VAL A 49 -4.99 -3.02 -6.26
CA VAL A 49 -3.90 -3.92 -5.88
C VAL A 49 -2.67 -3.13 -5.44
N LEU A 50 -2.19 -3.42 -4.24
CA LEU A 50 -0.97 -2.84 -3.67
C LEU A 50 -0.03 -3.95 -3.20
N ILE A 51 1.10 -4.11 -3.89
CA ILE A 51 2.13 -5.10 -3.55
C ILE A 51 3.39 -4.38 -3.09
N LEU A 52 3.73 -4.53 -1.81
CA LEU A 52 4.93 -3.96 -1.17
C LEU A 52 5.89 -5.05 -0.66
N ARG A 53 5.63 -6.31 -0.99
CA ARG A 53 6.34 -7.47 -0.45
C ARG A 53 7.85 -7.43 -0.67
N SER A 54 8.63 -8.07 0.20
CA SER A 54 10.09 -8.20 0.07
C SER A 54 10.79 -6.85 -0.13
N ASN A 55 10.68 -5.98 0.87
CA ASN A 55 11.31 -4.66 0.93
C ASN A 55 11.78 -4.38 2.37
N GLU A 56 12.22 -3.15 2.64
CA GLU A 56 12.64 -2.69 3.98
C GLU A 56 11.58 -1.78 4.62
N PHE A 57 10.29 -1.89 4.25
CA PHE A 57 9.27 -1.04 4.84
C PHE A 57 9.16 -1.28 6.35
N HIS A 58 9.08 -0.22 7.15
CA HIS A 58 9.25 -0.32 8.59
C HIS A 58 8.28 0.56 9.39
N GLY A 59 8.35 0.39 10.72
CA GLY A 59 7.52 1.14 11.68
C GLY A 59 6.10 0.57 11.81
N THR A 60 5.25 1.29 12.53
CA THR A 60 3.86 0.89 12.75
C THR A 60 2.97 1.40 11.62
N ILE A 61 2.09 0.54 11.12
CA ILE A 61 1.02 0.97 10.21
C ILE A 61 -0.02 1.67 11.09
N ARG A 62 -0.15 2.99 10.93
CA ARG A 62 -1.10 3.80 11.71
C ARG A 62 -2.49 3.70 11.09
N ASP A 63 -3.50 3.84 11.94
CA ASP A 63 -4.87 4.07 11.50
C ASP A 63 -4.91 5.28 10.54
N PRO A 64 -5.74 5.24 9.49
CA PRO A 64 -5.91 6.38 8.61
C PRO A 64 -6.51 7.55 9.41
N GLU A 65 -6.01 8.77 9.16
CA GLU A 65 -6.51 9.99 9.82
C GLU A 65 -7.94 10.34 9.37
N THR A 66 -8.36 9.83 8.21
CA THR A 66 -9.71 9.99 7.67
C THR A 66 -10.37 8.63 7.47
N ASN A 67 -11.68 8.60 7.25
CA ASN A 67 -12.37 7.38 6.82
C ASN A 67 -12.01 6.97 5.38
N LEU A 68 -11.14 7.72 4.69
CA LEU A 68 -10.61 7.36 3.39
C LEU A 68 -9.42 6.42 3.63
N GLY A 69 -9.65 5.13 3.39
CA GLY A 69 -8.64 4.10 3.51
C GLY A 69 -8.85 3.07 2.42
N PHE A 70 -8.23 3.30 1.26
CA PHE A 70 -8.16 2.35 0.16
C PHE A 70 -9.55 1.82 -0.27
N PRO A 71 -10.43 2.70 -0.77
CA PRO A 71 -11.86 2.40 -0.91
C PRO A 71 -12.18 1.25 -1.89
N LYS A 72 -11.32 1.03 -2.89
CA LYS A 72 -11.46 -0.03 -3.90
C LYS A 72 -10.39 -1.12 -3.80
N LEU A 73 -9.62 -1.18 -2.72
CA LEU A 73 -8.53 -2.14 -2.60
C LEU A 73 -9.10 -3.55 -2.37
N HIS A 74 -8.64 -4.49 -3.18
CA HIS A 74 -8.99 -5.91 -3.13
C HIS A 74 -7.80 -6.75 -2.63
N ILE A 75 -6.58 -6.34 -2.98
CA ILE A 75 -5.37 -7.08 -2.65
C ILE A 75 -4.34 -6.15 -2.03
N ILE A 76 -3.83 -6.57 -0.88
CA ILE A 76 -2.66 -5.96 -0.25
C ILE A 76 -1.67 -7.06 0.12
N ASP A 77 -0.42 -6.91 -0.32
CA ASP A 77 0.67 -7.81 0.07
C ASP A 77 1.78 -7.01 0.72
N LEU A 78 1.98 -7.25 2.02
CA LEU A 78 2.99 -6.61 2.86
C LEU A 78 4.05 -7.60 3.34
N PHE A 79 4.02 -8.85 2.86
CA PHE A 79 4.87 -9.92 3.33
C PHE A 79 6.35 -9.56 3.22
N HIS A 80 7.16 -10.05 4.15
CA HIS A 80 8.62 -9.88 4.14
C HIS A 80 9.04 -8.40 4.09
N ASN A 81 8.67 -7.68 5.16
CA ASN A 81 9.06 -6.30 5.47
C ASN A 81 9.39 -6.20 6.97
N ASN A 82 9.79 -5.02 7.42
CA ASN A 82 10.18 -4.74 8.81
C ASN A 82 9.09 -3.98 9.59
N PHE A 83 7.81 -4.15 9.23
CA PHE A 83 6.70 -3.55 9.96
C PHE A 83 6.61 -4.08 11.40
N THR A 84 6.23 -3.21 12.33
CA THR A 84 6.10 -3.54 13.75
C THR A 84 4.71 -3.16 14.27
N GLY A 85 4.40 -3.62 15.49
CA GLY A 85 3.13 -3.33 16.14
C GLY A 85 1.97 -4.16 15.60
N LYS A 86 0.74 -3.74 15.94
CA LYS A 86 -0.49 -4.41 15.51
C LYS A 86 -0.98 -3.83 14.19
N PHE A 87 -1.57 -4.68 13.36
CA PHE A 87 -2.23 -4.20 12.16
C PHE A 87 -3.45 -3.31 12.54
N PRO A 88 -3.58 -2.11 11.98
CA PRO A 88 -4.65 -1.16 12.29
C PRO A 88 -6.03 -1.69 11.89
N SER A 89 -6.88 -1.93 12.89
CA SER A 89 -8.19 -2.54 12.67
C SER A 89 -9.18 -1.63 11.94
N LYS A 90 -8.95 -0.31 11.91
CA LYS A 90 -9.83 0.63 11.20
C LYS A 90 -9.82 0.45 9.70
N TYR A 91 -8.73 -0.03 9.09
CA TYR A 91 -8.73 -0.32 7.65
C TYR A 91 -9.76 -1.38 7.27
N PHE A 92 -9.99 -2.39 8.11
CA PHE A 92 -11.01 -3.42 7.84
C PHE A 92 -12.43 -2.84 7.79
N LYS A 93 -12.68 -1.65 8.34
CA LYS A 93 -13.97 -0.97 8.16
C LYS A 93 -14.11 -0.42 6.75
N ASN A 94 -13.03 0.03 6.12
CA ASN A 94 -13.04 0.78 4.86
C ASN A 94 -12.71 -0.08 3.63
N TRP A 95 -12.04 -1.22 3.81
CA TRP A 95 -11.74 -2.18 2.74
C TRP A 95 -12.98 -2.96 2.31
N ASN A 96 -13.98 -2.25 1.80
CA ASN A 96 -15.26 -2.83 1.42
C ASN A 96 -15.10 -3.82 0.27
N SER A 97 -14.23 -3.51 -0.68
CA SER A 97 -13.87 -4.38 -1.80
C SER A 97 -13.18 -5.69 -1.39
N MET A 98 -12.47 -5.75 -0.26
CA MET A 98 -11.91 -7.02 0.23
C MET A 98 -12.94 -7.92 0.91
N LYS A 99 -14.09 -7.38 1.34
CA LYS A 99 -15.14 -8.14 2.04
C LYS A 99 -16.06 -8.89 1.09
N ILE A 100 -16.15 -8.42 -0.16
CA ILE A 100 -17.05 -8.97 -1.16
C ILE A 100 -16.22 -9.85 -2.08
N VAL A 101 -16.54 -11.14 -2.09
CA VAL A 101 -16.06 -12.07 -3.11
C VAL A 101 -17.22 -12.21 -4.08
N ASP A 102 -17.08 -11.62 -5.26
CA ASP A 102 -18.01 -11.87 -6.38
C ASP A 102 -17.84 -13.31 -6.90
#